data_AF-A0A7C7C3M3-F1
#
_entry.id   AF-A0A7C7C3M3-F1
#
_cell.length_a   1.000
_cell.length_b   1.000
_cell.length_c   1.000
_cell.angle_alpha   90.00
_cell.angle_beta   90.00
_cell.angle_gamma   90.00
#
_symmetry.space_group_name_H-M   'P 1'
#
loop_
_entity.id
_entity.type
_entity.pdbx_description
1 polymer ?
#
loop_
_entity_poly.entity_id
_entity_poly.type
_entity_poly.pdbx_seq_one_letter_code
_entity_poly.pdbx_strand_id
1 'polypeptide(L)'
;IKNMITGAAQMDGAILVVSAADGPMPQTREHILLARQVGVPYIVVFLNKADAVDDKELLELVELEVRELLSKYDFPGDDIPVVVGSALQALEGQDSEYAAPAIMKLMEAVDTYIPTPEREIDKPFLMPIEDVFTISGRGTVVTGRIQRGKIKVGEETEIVGIAETQKTVVTGVEMFRKLLDEGEAGDNVGILLRGIKKEDVERGMVLAKPKSIKPHTKFKSEVYVLTKEEGGRHTPFFKGYRPQFYFRTTDVTGIVELPEGVEMVMPGDNVTFRGDLITPIAMEKELRFAVREGGKTVGAGIVTEVIE
;
A
#
# COMPACT_ATOMS: atom_id res chain seq x y z
N ILE A 1 -5.98 -11.33 4.67
CA ILE A 1 -6.37 -9.99 5.20
C ILE A 1 -5.17 -9.19 5.73
N LYS A 2 -4.50 -9.55 6.84
CA LYS A 2 -3.36 -8.75 7.40
C LYS A 2 -2.25 -8.38 6.38
N ASN A 3 -1.73 -9.35 5.62
CA ASN A 3 -0.70 -9.09 4.60
C ASN A 3 -1.25 -8.33 3.38
N MET A 4 -2.56 -8.46 3.13
CA MET A 4 -3.23 -7.74 2.05
C MET A 4 -3.38 -6.26 2.40
N ILE A 5 -3.72 -5.89 3.62
CA ILE A 5 -3.86 -4.46 4.00
C ILE A 5 -2.51 -3.73 3.98
N THR A 6 -1.43 -4.38 4.44
CA THR A 6 -0.08 -3.79 4.39
C THR A 6 0.52 -3.77 2.99
N GLY A 7 0.20 -4.75 2.14
CA GLY A 7 0.72 -4.84 0.77
C GLY A 7 -0.11 -4.11 -0.29
N ALA A 8 -1.44 -4.08 -0.13
CA ALA A 8 -2.36 -3.51 -1.11
C ALA A 8 -2.38 -1.98 -1.10
N ALA A 9 -1.86 -1.34 -0.05
CA ALA A 9 -1.55 0.09 -0.06
C ALA A 9 -0.43 0.46 -1.07
N GLN A 10 0.25 -0.53 -1.66
CA GLN A 10 1.30 -0.35 -2.68
C GLN A 10 1.01 -1.11 -3.99
N MET A 11 -0.20 -1.62 -4.21
CA MET A 11 -0.52 -2.42 -5.40
C MET A 11 -1.02 -1.54 -6.55
N ASP A 12 -0.30 -1.55 -7.67
CA ASP A 12 -0.72 -0.90 -8.93
C ASP A 12 -1.88 -1.66 -9.62
N GLY A 13 -2.08 -2.92 -9.24
CA GLY A 13 -3.23 -3.72 -9.65
C GLY A 13 -3.24 -5.10 -8.99
N ALA A 14 -4.35 -5.83 -9.13
CA ALA A 14 -4.52 -7.14 -8.51
C ALA A 14 -5.17 -8.16 -9.47
N ILE A 15 -4.83 -9.44 -9.30
CA ILE A 15 -5.54 -10.55 -9.95
C ILE A 15 -6.55 -11.12 -8.93
N LEU A 16 -7.84 -10.99 -9.22
CA LEU A 16 -8.92 -11.59 -8.43
C LEU A 16 -9.20 -13.00 -8.94
N VAL A 17 -8.83 -14.01 -8.16
CA VAL A 17 -9.10 -15.41 -8.50
C VAL A 17 -10.42 -15.85 -7.88
N VAL A 18 -11.36 -16.29 -8.72
CA VAL A 18 -12.67 -16.82 -8.30
C VAL A 18 -12.82 -18.23 -8.84
N SER A 19 -13.41 -19.13 -8.07
CA SER A 19 -13.71 -20.49 -8.53
C SER A 19 -14.95 -20.47 -9.42
N ALA A 20 -14.84 -20.93 -10.66
CA ALA A 20 -15.95 -21.09 -11.59
C ALA A 20 -17.02 -22.06 -11.06
N ALA A 21 -16.62 -23.04 -10.24
CA ALA A 21 -17.55 -24.01 -9.64
C ALA A 21 -18.28 -23.47 -8.41
N ASP A 22 -17.63 -22.58 -7.64
CA ASP A 22 -18.16 -22.11 -6.35
C ASP A 22 -18.77 -20.69 -6.45
N GLY A 23 -18.42 -19.93 -7.48
CA GLY A 23 -18.83 -18.54 -7.65
C GLY A 23 -18.23 -17.57 -6.61
N PRO A 24 -18.77 -16.35 -6.50
CA PRO A 24 -18.33 -15.35 -5.53
C PRO A 24 -18.69 -15.74 -4.09
N MET A 25 -17.66 -16.05 -3.29
CA MET A 25 -17.81 -16.39 -1.88
C MET A 25 -17.78 -15.15 -0.98
N PRO A 26 -18.19 -15.23 0.31
CA PRO A 26 -18.09 -14.11 1.25
C PRO A 26 -16.68 -13.49 1.31
N GLN A 27 -15.64 -14.33 1.23
CA GLN A 27 -14.24 -13.90 1.18
C GLN A 27 -13.91 -13.09 -0.09
N THR A 28 -14.52 -13.42 -1.23
CA THR A 28 -14.39 -12.66 -2.48
C THR A 28 -14.92 -11.24 -2.30
N ARG A 29 -16.08 -11.09 -1.63
CA ARG A 29 -16.69 -9.79 -1.34
C ARG A 29 -15.79 -8.95 -0.44
N GLU A 30 -15.27 -9.57 0.61
CA GLU A 30 -14.36 -8.95 1.57
C GLU A 30 -13.07 -8.48 0.88
N HIS A 31 -12.47 -9.30 0.01
CA HIS A 31 -11.27 -8.90 -0.72
C HIS A 31 -11.51 -7.76 -1.71
N ILE A 32 -12.65 -7.73 -2.41
CA ILE A 32 -12.99 -6.61 -3.31
C ILE A 32 -13.18 -5.33 -2.51
N LEU A 33 -13.92 -5.40 -1.39
CA LEU A 33 -14.12 -4.26 -0.50
C LEU A 33 -12.78 -3.72 0.02
N LEU A 34 -11.91 -4.60 0.50
CA LEU A 34 -10.58 -4.23 0.99
C LEU A 34 -9.71 -3.63 -0.13
N ALA A 35 -9.71 -4.23 -1.33
CA ALA A 35 -8.99 -3.72 -2.49
C ALA A 35 -9.44 -2.30 -2.85
N ARG A 36 -10.74 -2.01 -2.75
CA ARG A 36 -11.25 -0.65 -2.95
C ARG A 36 -10.76 0.31 -1.87
N GLN A 37 -10.87 -0.06 -0.60
CA GLN A 37 -10.50 0.80 0.53
C GLN A 37 -8.99 1.13 0.55
N VAL A 38 -8.14 0.15 0.27
CA VAL A 38 -6.68 0.35 0.20
C VAL A 38 -6.24 1.05 -1.08
N GLY A 39 -7.15 1.25 -2.05
CA GLY A 39 -6.92 2.05 -3.24
C GLY A 39 -6.28 1.31 -4.41
N VAL A 40 -6.51 -0.01 -4.54
CA VAL A 40 -6.08 -0.75 -5.73
C VAL A 40 -6.84 -0.20 -6.95
N PRO A 41 -6.13 0.32 -7.97
CA PRO A 41 -6.80 1.03 -9.07
C PRO A 41 -7.34 0.09 -10.15
N TYR A 42 -6.68 -1.07 -10.38
CA TYR A 42 -7.04 -2.01 -11.45
C TYR A 42 -7.17 -3.44 -10.93
N ILE A 43 -8.17 -4.17 -11.42
CA ILE A 43 -8.37 -5.59 -11.14
C ILE A 43 -8.51 -6.34 -12.45
N VAL A 44 -7.86 -7.49 -12.57
CA VAL A 44 -8.10 -8.49 -13.61
C VAL A 44 -8.66 -9.75 -12.94
N VAL A 45 -9.69 -10.37 -13.52
CA VAL A 45 -10.33 -11.55 -12.92
C VAL A 45 -9.85 -12.82 -13.61
N PHE A 46 -9.58 -13.85 -12.80
CA PHE A 46 -9.35 -15.20 -13.28
C PHE A 46 -10.40 -16.15 -12.70
N LEU A 47 -11.32 -16.64 -13.55
CA LEU A 47 -12.27 -17.70 -13.21
C LEU A 47 -11.57 -19.05 -13.31
N ASN A 48 -11.06 -19.51 -12.17
CA ASN A 48 -10.29 -20.73 -12.02
C ASN A 48 -11.20 -21.96 -11.86
N LYS A 49 -10.64 -23.17 -12.04
CA LYS A 49 -11.35 -24.46 -12.00
C LYS A 49 -12.40 -24.62 -13.10
N ALA A 50 -12.21 -23.99 -14.25
CA ALA A 50 -13.09 -24.17 -15.41
C ALA A 50 -13.14 -25.63 -15.89
N ASP A 51 -12.10 -26.42 -15.61
CA ASP A 51 -12.05 -27.86 -15.88
C ASP A 51 -13.06 -28.69 -15.09
N ALA A 52 -13.59 -28.14 -13.99
CA ALA A 52 -14.60 -28.79 -13.16
C ALA A 52 -16.04 -28.38 -13.52
N VAL A 53 -16.21 -27.54 -14.56
CA VAL A 53 -17.50 -26.99 -14.99
C VAL A 53 -17.75 -27.33 -16.45
N ASP A 54 -18.69 -28.24 -16.69
CA ASP A 54 -19.04 -28.70 -18.05
C ASP A 54 -20.07 -27.79 -18.75
N ASP A 55 -20.74 -26.91 -17.99
CA ASP A 55 -21.82 -26.05 -18.48
C ASP A 55 -21.34 -24.61 -18.73
N LYS A 56 -21.43 -24.17 -19.99
CA LYS A 56 -21.05 -22.81 -20.40
C LYS A 56 -22.01 -21.75 -19.84
N GLU A 57 -23.30 -22.06 -19.67
CA GLU A 57 -24.25 -21.11 -19.11
C GLU A 57 -23.93 -20.82 -17.64
N LEU A 58 -23.40 -21.80 -16.90
CA LEU A 58 -22.95 -21.60 -15.52
C LEU A 58 -21.72 -20.70 -15.45
N LEU A 59 -20.77 -20.83 -16.39
CA LEU A 59 -19.59 -19.96 -16.45
C LEU A 59 -19.98 -18.51 -16.72
N GLU A 60 -20.90 -18.28 -17.67
CA GLU A 60 -21.42 -16.95 -17.99
C GLU A 60 -22.18 -16.34 -16.82
N LEU A 61 -22.97 -17.15 -16.09
CA LEU A 61 -23.67 -16.70 -14.88
C LEU A 61 -22.69 -16.29 -13.77
N VAL A 62 -21.65 -17.10 -13.52
CA VAL A 62 -20.64 -16.77 -12.50
C VAL A 62 -19.85 -15.52 -12.90
N GLU A 63 -19.53 -15.35 -14.18
CA GLU A 63 -18.93 -14.12 -14.67
C GLU A 63 -19.81 -12.90 -14.39
N LEU A 64 -21.11 -12.98 -14.72
CA LEU A 64 -22.08 -11.91 -14.45
C LEU A 64 -22.11 -11.55 -12.97
N GLU A 65 -22.20 -12.55 -12.07
CA GLU A 65 -22.21 -12.32 -10.62
C GLU A 65 -20.92 -11.65 -10.13
N VAL A 66 -19.75 -12.01 -10.67
CA VAL A 66 -18.48 -11.36 -10.34
C VAL A 66 -18.46 -9.91 -10.81
N ARG A 67 -18.94 -9.63 -12.03
CA ARG A 67 -19.01 -8.27 -12.58
C ARG A 67 -19.94 -7.38 -11.76
N GLU A 68 -21.13 -7.87 -11.42
CA GLU A 68 -22.06 -7.15 -10.54
C GLU A 68 -21.46 -6.86 -9.17
N LEU A 69 -20.72 -7.83 -8.62
CA LEU A 69 -20.05 -7.67 -7.33
C LEU A 69 -18.94 -6.62 -7.39
N LEU A 70 -18.16 -6.57 -8.46
CA LEU A 70 -17.14 -5.54 -8.69
C LEU A 70 -17.78 -4.16 -8.83
N SER A 71 -18.83 -4.04 -9.65
CA SER A 71 -19.61 -2.80 -9.83
C SER A 71 -20.21 -2.29 -8.53
N LYS A 72 -20.69 -3.19 -7.66
CA LYS A 72 -21.22 -2.85 -6.33
C LYS A 72 -20.20 -2.14 -5.43
N TYR A 73 -18.90 -2.40 -5.62
CA TYR A 73 -17.81 -1.79 -4.84
C TYR A 73 -17.00 -0.77 -5.67
N ASP A 74 -17.66 -0.11 -6.61
CA ASP A 74 -17.13 1.00 -7.42
C ASP A 74 -15.92 0.64 -8.30
N PHE A 75 -15.80 -0.62 -8.71
CA PHE A 75 -14.93 -1.03 -9.81
C PHE A 75 -15.72 -1.04 -11.13
N PRO A 76 -15.07 -0.82 -12.29
CA PRO A 76 -15.74 -0.86 -13.58
C PRO A 76 -16.00 -2.31 -14.03
N GLY A 77 -16.96 -2.99 -13.38
CA GLY A 77 -17.22 -4.42 -13.56
C GLY A 77 -17.46 -4.85 -15.01
N ASP A 78 -18.04 -3.98 -15.83
CA ASP A 78 -18.29 -4.25 -17.26
C ASP A 78 -17.01 -4.17 -18.12
N ASP A 79 -16.04 -3.34 -17.73
CA ASP A 79 -14.79 -3.11 -18.49
C ASP A 79 -13.64 -4.00 -18.01
N ILE A 80 -13.77 -4.65 -16.84
CA ILE A 80 -12.72 -5.50 -16.27
C ILE A 80 -12.55 -6.76 -17.13
N PRO A 81 -11.30 -7.10 -17.53
CA PRO A 81 -11.02 -8.35 -18.21
C PRO A 81 -11.27 -9.55 -17.29
N VAL A 82 -12.01 -10.53 -17.79
CA VAL A 82 -12.27 -11.81 -17.14
C VAL A 82 -11.68 -12.91 -18.00
N VAL A 83 -10.80 -13.72 -17.42
CA VAL A 83 -10.17 -14.86 -18.11
C VAL A 83 -10.59 -16.15 -17.42
N VAL A 84 -11.12 -17.09 -18.21
CA VAL A 84 -11.58 -18.40 -17.73
C VAL A 84 -10.49 -19.44 -17.95
N GLY A 85 -10.18 -20.25 -16.93
CA GLY A 85 -9.16 -21.28 -17.04
C GLY A 85 -9.04 -22.23 -15.86
N SER A 86 -8.00 -23.05 -15.90
CA SER A 86 -7.62 -24.00 -14.87
C SER A 86 -6.13 -23.88 -14.57
N ALA A 87 -5.83 -23.27 -13.42
CA ALA A 87 -4.46 -23.18 -12.94
C ALA A 87 -3.85 -24.58 -12.67
N LEU A 88 -4.68 -25.58 -12.34
CA LEU A 88 -4.23 -26.96 -12.12
C LEU A 88 -3.78 -27.60 -13.43
N GLN A 89 -4.62 -27.58 -14.46
CA GLN A 89 -4.26 -28.12 -15.77
C GLN A 89 -3.03 -27.43 -16.36
N ALA A 90 -2.93 -26.10 -16.17
CA ALA A 90 -1.77 -25.32 -16.58
C ALA A 90 -0.49 -25.78 -15.87
N LEU A 91 -0.56 -26.01 -14.55
CA LEU A 91 0.59 -26.45 -13.75
C LEU A 91 1.02 -27.88 -14.09
N GLU A 92 0.08 -28.75 -14.41
CA GLU A 92 0.34 -30.14 -14.81
C GLU A 92 0.80 -30.28 -16.27
N GLY A 93 0.81 -29.18 -17.04
CA GLY A 93 1.23 -29.18 -18.44
C GLY A 93 0.25 -29.90 -19.37
N GLN A 94 -1.03 -29.89 -19.03
CA GLN A 94 -2.06 -30.49 -19.88
C GLN A 94 -2.26 -29.66 -21.16
N ASP A 95 -2.51 -30.34 -22.26
CA ASP A 95 -2.81 -29.72 -23.55
C ASP A 95 -4.31 -29.40 -23.64
N SER A 96 -4.69 -28.24 -23.11
CA SER A 96 -6.08 -27.78 -22.97
C SER A 96 -6.16 -26.27 -23.13
N GLU A 97 -7.27 -25.76 -23.67
CA GLU A 97 -7.51 -24.32 -23.80
C GLU A 97 -7.57 -23.61 -22.44
N TYR A 98 -7.97 -24.33 -21.39
CA TYR A 98 -8.03 -23.84 -20.02
C TYR A 98 -6.67 -23.88 -19.29
N ALA A 99 -5.65 -24.53 -19.87
CA ALA A 99 -4.34 -24.71 -19.24
C ALA A 99 -3.39 -23.53 -19.53
N ALA A 100 -2.19 -23.81 -20.06
CA ALA A 100 -1.19 -22.78 -20.39
C ALA A 100 -1.74 -21.63 -21.28
N PRO A 101 -2.61 -21.87 -22.28
CA PRO A 101 -3.20 -20.79 -23.07
C PRO A 101 -4.01 -19.79 -22.25
N ALA A 102 -4.77 -20.24 -21.25
CA ALA A 102 -5.54 -19.34 -20.38
C ALA A 102 -4.64 -18.49 -19.48
N ILE A 103 -3.52 -19.04 -19.00
CA ILE A 103 -2.53 -18.26 -18.22
C ILE A 103 -1.88 -17.19 -19.10
N MET A 104 -1.54 -17.51 -20.35
CA MET A 104 -1.01 -16.51 -21.29
C MET A 104 -2.02 -15.39 -21.57
N LYS A 105 -3.30 -15.72 -21.77
CA LYS A 105 -4.37 -14.72 -21.90
C LYS A 105 -4.53 -13.86 -20.64
N LEU A 106 -4.40 -14.47 -19.46
CA LEU A 106 -4.44 -13.74 -18.19
C LEU A 106 -3.29 -12.73 -18.10
N MET A 107 -2.07 -13.12 -18.48
CA MET A 107 -0.92 -12.21 -18.48
C MET A 107 -1.06 -11.12 -19.54
N GLU A 108 -1.58 -11.44 -20.72
CA GLU A 108 -1.88 -10.44 -21.76
C GLU A 108 -2.94 -9.42 -21.29
N ALA A 109 -3.97 -9.88 -20.59
CA ALA A 109 -4.97 -9.00 -19.98
C ALA A 109 -4.35 -8.10 -18.90
N VAL A 110 -3.44 -8.63 -18.08
CA VAL A 110 -2.67 -7.84 -17.11
C VAL A 110 -1.83 -6.77 -17.81
N ASP A 111 -1.05 -7.14 -18.81
CA ASP A 111 -0.17 -6.22 -19.55
C ASP A 111 -0.94 -5.12 -20.27
N THR A 112 -2.15 -5.41 -20.75
CA THR A 112 -2.97 -4.47 -21.54
C THR A 112 -3.86 -3.59 -20.66
N TYR A 113 -4.43 -4.14 -19.59
CA TYR A 113 -5.44 -3.45 -18.78
C TYR A 113 -4.86 -2.71 -17.59
N ILE A 114 -3.79 -3.24 -16.98
CA ILE A 114 -3.12 -2.57 -15.87
C ILE A 114 -2.06 -1.66 -16.48
N PRO A 115 -2.28 -0.33 -16.51
CA PRO A 115 -1.29 0.57 -17.07
C PRO A 115 0.00 0.43 -16.29
N THR A 116 1.13 0.57 -17.00
CA THR A 116 2.41 0.74 -16.32
C THR A 116 2.28 1.97 -15.42
N PRO A 117 2.43 1.83 -14.09
CA PRO A 117 2.25 2.96 -13.20
C PRO A 117 3.22 4.06 -13.60
N GLU A 118 2.69 5.27 -13.80
CA GLU A 118 3.52 6.44 -14.02
C GLU A 118 4.36 6.65 -12.77
N ARG A 119 5.64 6.28 -12.88
CA ARG A 119 6.63 6.60 -11.86
C ARG A 119 6.59 8.10 -11.66
N GLU A 120 6.32 8.57 -10.46
CA GLU A 120 6.18 9.99 -10.13
C GLU A 120 7.54 10.73 -10.14
N ILE A 121 8.33 10.57 -11.20
CA ILE A 121 9.71 11.03 -11.33
C ILE A 121 9.84 12.55 -11.35
N ASP A 122 8.80 13.25 -11.80
CA ASP A 122 8.78 14.71 -11.87
C ASP A 122 8.39 15.37 -10.54
N LYS A 123 7.91 14.58 -9.57
CA LYS A 123 7.60 15.10 -8.23
C LYS A 123 8.88 15.30 -7.40
N PRO A 124 8.83 16.14 -6.35
CA PRO A 124 9.96 16.27 -5.43
C PRO A 124 10.34 14.92 -4.82
N PHE A 125 11.65 14.62 -4.83
CA PHE A 125 12.22 13.41 -4.27
C PHE A 125 11.69 13.12 -2.86
N LEU A 126 11.25 11.89 -2.64
CA LEU A 126 10.91 11.37 -1.32
C LEU A 126 11.20 9.87 -1.26
N MET A 127 12.00 9.47 -0.28
CA MET A 127 12.34 8.07 0.00
C MET A 127 12.17 7.79 1.49
N PRO A 128 11.24 6.90 1.88
CA PRO A 128 11.11 6.46 3.26
C PRO A 128 12.33 5.65 3.69
N ILE A 129 12.86 5.90 4.89
CA ILE A 129 14.00 5.15 5.41
C ILE A 129 13.49 3.84 6.03
N GLU A 130 14.01 2.73 5.53
CA GLU A 130 13.71 1.37 5.98
C GLU A 130 14.79 0.84 6.92
N ASP A 131 16.07 0.90 6.50
CA ASP A 131 17.23 0.49 7.30
C ASP A 131 18.39 1.47 7.19
N VAL A 132 19.23 1.50 8.24
CA VAL A 132 20.40 2.39 8.36
C VAL A 132 21.66 1.57 8.64
N PHE A 133 22.66 1.74 7.79
CA PHE A 133 23.96 1.08 7.86
C PHE A 133 25.08 2.10 8.00
N THR A 134 26.21 1.65 8.52
CA THR A 134 27.46 2.42 8.50
C THR A 134 28.49 1.62 7.74
N ILE A 135 29.10 2.25 6.73
CA ILE A 135 30.19 1.65 5.99
C ILE A 135 31.49 2.32 6.44
N SER A 136 32.38 1.52 7.03
CA SER A 136 33.70 1.96 7.47
C SER A 136 34.43 2.73 6.36
N GLY A 137 34.82 3.96 6.65
CA GLY A 137 35.54 4.83 5.72
C GLY A 137 34.69 5.51 4.63
N ARG A 138 33.40 5.16 4.48
CA ARG A 138 32.49 5.82 3.52
C ARG A 138 31.44 6.71 4.21
N GLY A 139 30.86 6.27 5.32
CA GLY A 139 29.84 7.02 6.07
C GLY A 139 28.55 6.24 6.30
N THR A 140 27.48 6.96 6.56
CA THR A 140 26.14 6.40 6.85
C THR A 140 25.37 6.18 5.54
N VAL A 141 24.84 4.98 5.37
CA VAL A 141 23.98 4.60 4.24
C VAL A 141 22.58 4.34 4.76
N VAL A 142 21.59 4.98 4.15
CA VAL A 142 20.17 4.66 4.40
C VAL A 142 19.61 3.92 3.21
N THR A 143 18.70 3.00 3.45
CA THR A 143 18.06 2.20 2.40
C THR A 143 16.57 2.38 2.41
N GLY A 144 15.96 2.23 1.23
CA GLY A 144 14.51 2.23 1.06
C GLY A 144 14.13 2.26 -0.42
N ARG A 145 12.83 2.11 -0.66
CA ARG A 145 12.24 2.34 -1.98
C ARG A 145 12.00 3.84 -2.21
N ILE A 146 12.48 4.40 -3.33
CA ILE A 146 12.13 5.77 -3.70
C ILE A 146 10.63 5.82 -4.00
N GLN A 147 9.87 6.57 -3.20
CA GLN A 147 8.42 6.67 -3.34
C GLN A 147 8.06 7.55 -4.54
N ARG A 148 8.79 8.66 -4.72
CA ARG A 148 8.60 9.61 -5.84
C ARG A 148 9.85 10.42 -6.11
N GLY A 149 9.90 11.04 -7.28
CA GLY A 149 10.97 11.90 -7.75
C GLY A 149 12.22 11.15 -8.19
N LYS A 150 13.29 11.92 -8.39
CA LYS A 150 14.65 11.42 -8.67
C LYS A 150 15.65 12.05 -7.70
N ILE A 151 16.74 11.34 -7.44
CA ILE A 151 17.86 11.82 -6.65
C ILE A 151 19.17 11.50 -7.37
N LYS A 152 20.06 12.49 -7.44
CA LYS A 152 21.38 12.33 -8.07
C LYS A 152 22.50 12.41 -7.04
N VAL A 153 23.60 11.75 -7.36
CA VAL A 153 24.83 11.94 -6.59
C VAL A 153 25.25 13.41 -6.65
N GLY A 154 25.47 14.01 -5.48
CA GLY A 154 25.82 15.42 -5.30
C GLY A 154 24.65 16.33 -4.94
N GLU A 155 23.40 15.86 -4.99
CA GLU A 155 22.24 16.67 -4.62
C GLU A 155 22.05 16.81 -3.11
N GLU A 156 21.53 17.97 -2.69
CA GLU A 156 21.14 18.23 -1.31
C GLU A 156 19.79 17.56 -1.00
N THR A 157 19.67 16.98 0.19
CA THR A 157 18.44 16.36 0.70
C THR A 157 18.26 16.74 2.17
N GLU A 158 17.01 16.67 2.64
CA GLU A 158 16.66 16.77 4.06
C GLU A 158 16.27 15.40 4.61
N ILE A 159 16.65 15.13 5.85
CA ILE A 159 16.15 14.02 6.67
C ILE A 159 15.02 14.59 7.53
N VAL A 160 13.80 14.11 7.32
CA VAL A 160 12.59 14.71 7.90
C VAL A 160 11.82 13.66 8.71
N GLY A 161 11.32 14.08 9.88
CA GLY A 161 10.50 13.25 10.77
C GLY A 161 11.26 12.80 12.02
N ILE A 162 10.51 12.46 13.06
CA ILE A 162 10.93 11.99 14.40
C ILE A 162 11.77 13.00 15.19
N ALA A 163 12.89 13.44 14.64
CA ALA A 163 13.80 14.42 15.21
C ALA A 163 13.80 15.74 14.41
N GLU A 164 14.66 16.67 14.82
CA GLU A 164 14.88 17.92 14.08
C GLU A 164 15.34 17.64 12.64
N THR A 165 14.80 18.40 11.70
CA THR A 165 15.12 18.23 10.27
C THR A 165 16.57 18.61 10.00
N GLN A 166 17.32 17.68 9.41
CA GLN A 166 18.74 17.86 9.10
C GLN A 166 18.97 17.90 7.59
N LYS A 167 19.89 18.75 7.15
CA LYS A 167 20.34 18.81 5.76
C LYS A 167 21.58 17.95 5.56
N THR A 168 21.65 17.30 4.40
CA THR A 168 22.82 16.55 3.99
C THR A 168 22.94 16.54 2.46
N VAL A 169 24.04 15.97 1.96
CA VAL A 169 24.32 15.81 0.54
C VAL A 169 24.45 14.32 0.25
N VAL A 170 23.80 13.87 -0.82
CA VAL A 170 23.95 12.51 -1.33
C VAL A 170 25.33 12.36 -1.97
N THR A 171 26.14 11.43 -1.46
CA THR A 171 27.50 11.18 -1.97
C THR A 171 27.62 9.88 -2.76
N GLY A 172 26.55 9.08 -2.80
CA GLY A 172 26.48 7.86 -3.59
C GLY A 172 25.08 7.29 -3.59
N VAL A 173 24.71 6.69 -4.73
CA VAL A 173 23.50 5.88 -4.89
C VAL A 173 23.95 4.48 -5.30
N GLU A 174 23.46 3.45 -4.61
CA GLU A 174 23.84 2.06 -4.85
C GLU A 174 22.61 1.17 -4.96
N MET A 175 22.55 0.30 -5.97
CA MET A 175 21.50 -0.70 -6.14
C MET A 175 22.15 -2.06 -6.44
N PHE A 176 21.87 -3.10 -5.64
CA PHE A 176 22.42 -4.45 -5.82
C PHE A 176 23.96 -4.50 -6.02
N ARG A 177 24.72 -3.76 -5.19
CA ARG A 177 26.20 -3.63 -5.27
C ARG A 177 26.72 -2.94 -6.53
N LYS A 178 25.87 -2.26 -7.29
CA LYS A 178 26.26 -1.41 -8.41
C LYS A 178 26.10 0.05 -8.02
N LEU A 179 27.12 0.85 -8.30
CA LEU A 179 27.05 2.30 -8.17
C LEU A 179 26.23 2.87 -9.32
N LEU A 180 25.33 3.79 -8.99
CA LEU A 180 24.49 4.51 -9.93
C LEU A 180 24.74 6.02 -9.80
N ASP A 181 24.57 6.73 -10.91
CA ASP A 181 24.66 8.20 -10.92
C ASP A 181 23.37 8.86 -10.38
N GLU A 182 22.23 8.18 -10.54
CA GLU A 182 20.91 8.59 -10.07
C GLU A 182 20.06 7.40 -9.62
N GLY A 183 19.05 7.68 -8.80
CA GLY A 183 17.96 6.76 -8.49
C GLY A 183 16.62 7.43 -8.75
N GLU A 184 15.62 6.66 -9.14
CA GLU A 184 14.28 7.14 -9.46
C GLU A 184 13.16 6.37 -8.74
N ALA A 185 11.97 6.95 -8.75
CA ALA A 185 10.78 6.35 -8.14
C ALA A 185 10.59 4.88 -8.55
N GLY A 186 10.42 4.01 -7.55
CA GLY A 186 10.33 2.56 -7.71
C GLY A 186 11.63 1.79 -7.42
N ASP A 187 12.79 2.45 -7.49
CA ASP A 187 14.06 1.78 -7.21
C ASP A 187 14.25 1.54 -5.70
N ASN A 188 14.72 0.34 -5.35
CA ASN A 188 15.18 0.01 -4.01
C ASN A 188 16.69 0.30 -3.93
N VAL A 189 17.07 1.40 -3.30
CA VAL A 189 18.46 1.90 -3.31
C VAL A 189 19.03 2.07 -1.91
N GLY A 190 20.36 2.04 -1.82
CA GLY A 190 21.13 2.57 -0.71
C GLY A 190 21.67 3.96 -1.06
N ILE A 191 21.43 4.95 -0.21
CA ILE A 191 21.90 6.33 -0.38
C ILE A 191 22.95 6.63 0.70
N LEU A 192 24.16 6.96 0.26
CA LEU A 192 25.26 7.39 1.13
C LEU A 192 25.11 8.88 1.45
N LEU A 193 25.13 9.21 2.74
CA LEU A 193 24.91 10.57 3.25
C LEU A 193 26.19 11.18 3.80
N ARG A 194 26.42 12.45 3.46
CA ARG A 194 27.58 13.21 3.94
C ARG A 194 27.36 13.72 5.36
N GLY A 195 28.31 13.42 6.26
CA GLY A 195 28.40 14.05 7.58
C GLY A 195 27.30 13.65 8.56
N ILE A 196 26.48 12.66 8.22
CA ILE A 196 25.41 12.13 9.05
C ILE A 196 25.92 10.91 9.81
N LYS A 197 25.69 10.85 11.12
CA LYS A 197 26.00 9.64 11.90
C LYS A 197 24.80 8.72 11.92
N LYS A 198 25.05 7.44 12.21
CA LYS A 198 24.00 6.42 12.35
C LYS A 198 22.99 6.75 13.45
N GLU A 199 23.43 7.40 14.52
CA GLU A 199 22.58 7.79 15.66
C GLU A 199 21.63 8.97 15.35
N ASP A 200 21.92 9.73 14.28
CA ASP A 200 21.14 10.91 13.89
C ASP A 200 20.01 10.55 12.90
N VAL A 201 19.92 9.29 12.48
CA VAL A 201 18.93 8.80 11.50
C VAL A 201 18.38 7.46 11.91
N GLU A 202 17.06 7.32 11.82
CA GLU A 202 16.38 6.08 12.13
C GLU A 202 15.24 5.78 11.17
N ARG A 203 14.75 4.54 11.26
CA ARG A 203 13.59 4.06 10.53
C ARG A 203 12.36 4.87 10.91
N GLY A 204 11.59 5.29 9.92
CA GLY A 204 10.41 6.15 10.09
C GLY A 204 10.64 7.60 9.69
N MET A 205 11.90 8.02 9.58
CA MET A 205 12.28 9.24 8.89
C MET A 205 12.15 9.06 7.37
N VAL A 206 12.14 10.17 6.63
CA VAL A 206 12.21 10.18 5.16
C VAL A 206 13.40 11.02 4.71
N LEU A 207 14.04 10.62 3.62
CA LEU A 207 14.82 11.53 2.81
C LEU A 207 13.90 12.26 1.84
N ALA A 208 14.01 13.57 1.77
CA ALA A 208 13.19 14.36 0.87
C ALA A 208 13.97 15.53 0.26
N LYS A 209 13.53 15.97 -0.93
CA LYS A 209 14.03 17.21 -1.53
C LYS A 209 13.87 18.36 -0.50
N PRO A 210 14.86 19.25 -0.36
CA PRO A 210 14.79 20.29 0.67
C PRO A 210 13.50 21.12 0.59
N LYS A 211 12.85 21.32 1.73
CA LYS A 211 11.58 22.06 1.88
C LYS A 211 10.37 21.47 1.15
N SER A 212 10.45 20.25 0.61
CA SER A 212 9.33 19.64 -0.13
C SER A 212 8.29 18.97 0.76
N ILE A 213 8.65 18.59 1.98
CA ILE A 213 7.75 18.00 2.98
C ILE A 213 8.17 18.47 4.36
N LYS A 214 7.19 18.62 5.26
CA LYS A 214 7.43 19.04 6.65
C LYS A 214 6.97 17.96 7.63
N PRO A 215 7.57 17.92 8.83
CA PRO A 215 7.10 17.08 9.91
C PRO A 215 5.86 17.69 10.56
N HIS A 216 4.86 16.85 10.85
CA HIS A 216 3.60 17.23 11.50
C HIS A 216 3.21 16.21 12.57
N THR A 217 2.52 16.66 13.62
CA THR A 217 1.89 15.82 14.65
C THR A 217 0.37 15.85 14.58
N LYS A 218 -0.24 16.87 13.95
CA LYS A 218 -1.71 17.05 13.97
C LYS A 218 -2.32 16.97 12.58
N PHE A 219 -3.29 16.07 12.42
CA PHE A 219 -3.95 15.84 11.14
C PHE A 219 -5.42 15.45 11.32
N LYS A 220 -6.23 15.70 10.28
CA LYS A 220 -7.55 15.09 10.12
C LYS A 220 -7.42 13.90 9.18
N SER A 221 -8.22 12.88 9.43
CA SER A 221 -8.23 11.68 8.62
C SER A 221 -9.62 11.08 8.51
N GLU A 222 -9.83 10.37 7.41
CA GLU A 222 -10.93 9.41 7.25
C GLU A 222 -10.36 8.01 7.45
N VAL A 223 -11.02 7.21 8.28
CA VAL A 223 -10.53 5.89 8.71
C VAL A 223 -11.66 4.88 8.69
N TYR A 224 -11.40 3.76 8.03
CA TYR A 224 -12.20 2.55 8.14
C TYR A 224 -11.68 1.69 9.29
N VAL A 225 -12.58 1.31 10.20
CA VAL A 225 -12.28 0.41 11.32
C VAL A 225 -12.59 -1.02 10.90
N LEU A 226 -11.60 -1.90 10.96
CA LEU A 226 -11.77 -3.28 10.55
C LEU A 226 -12.74 -4.02 11.48
N THR A 227 -13.61 -4.82 10.88
CA THR A 227 -14.50 -5.77 11.54
C THR A 227 -13.71 -6.89 12.22
N LYS A 228 -14.41 -7.69 13.04
CA LYS A 228 -13.82 -8.88 13.67
C LYS A 228 -13.39 -9.91 12.62
N GLU A 229 -14.20 -10.08 11.59
CA GLU A 229 -14.00 -11.01 10.48
C GLU A 229 -12.74 -10.64 9.68
N GLU A 230 -12.50 -9.34 9.50
CA GLU A 230 -11.29 -8.79 8.87
C GLU A 230 -10.04 -8.88 9.76
N GLY A 231 -10.18 -9.42 10.98
CA GLY A 231 -9.10 -9.55 11.97
C GLY A 231 -8.83 -8.27 12.77
N GLY A 232 -9.78 -7.34 12.78
CA GLY A 232 -9.79 -6.10 13.55
C GLY A 232 -10.26 -6.27 14.99
N ARG A 233 -10.97 -5.26 15.49
CA ARG A 233 -11.44 -5.24 16.89
C ARG A 233 -12.70 -6.08 17.06
N HIS A 234 -12.86 -6.66 18.25
CA HIS A 234 -14.11 -7.33 18.66
C HIS A 234 -15.09 -6.37 19.34
N THR A 235 -14.58 -5.28 19.89
CA THR A 235 -15.34 -4.31 20.70
C THR A 235 -15.09 -2.90 20.19
N PRO A 236 -16.05 -1.97 20.39
CA PRO A 236 -15.86 -0.58 20.04
C PRO A 236 -14.67 0.05 20.77
N PHE A 237 -14.20 1.17 20.25
CA PHE A 237 -13.33 2.07 21.01
C PHE A 237 -14.06 3.39 21.29
N PHE A 238 -13.61 4.08 22.32
CA PHE A 238 -14.21 5.30 22.85
C PHE A 238 -13.23 6.47 22.75
N LYS A 239 -13.70 7.67 23.13
CA LYS A 239 -12.84 8.85 23.29
C LYS A 239 -11.61 8.54 24.17
N GLY A 240 -10.46 9.10 23.79
CA GLY A 240 -9.20 8.86 24.47
C GLY A 240 -8.48 7.57 24.05
N TYR A 241 -8.95 6.92 22.98
CA TYR A 241 -8.26 5.80 22.34
C TYR A 241 -6.86 6.23 21.85
N ARG A 242 -5.85 5.40 22.16
CA ARG A 242 -4.43 5.66 21.86
C ARG A 242 -3.78 4.53 21.07
N PRO A 243 -4.08 4.41 19.76
CA PRO A 243 -3.46 3.40 18.91
C PRO A 243 -2.03 3.80 18.50
N GLN A 244 -1.37 2.86 17.82
CA GLN A 244 -0.22 3.15 16.98
C GLN A 244 -0.68 3.43 15.55
N PHE A 245 -0.19 4.50 14.96
CA PHE A 245 -0.38 4.85 13.57
C PHE A 245 0.86 4.42 12.79
N TYR A 246 0.68 3.50 11.85
CA TYR A 246 1.74 3.04 10.98
C TYR A 246 1.83 3.94 9.76
N PHE A 247 2.84 4.81 9.75
CA PHE A 247 3.16 5.68 8.61
C PHE A 247 4.39 5.14 7.91
N ARG A 248 4.20 4.72 6.65
CA ARG A 248 5.24 4.18 5.76
C ARG A 248 6.01 3.02 6.40
N THR A 249 7.04 3.30 7.17
CA THR A 249 7.96 2.31 7.74
C THR A 249 7.88 2.19 9.26
N THR A 250 7.20 3.09 9.98
CA THR A 250 7.22 3.15 11.46
C THR A 250 5.84 3.26 12.11
N ASP A 251 5.74 2.76 13.34
CA ASP A 251 4.59 2.88 14.22
C ASP A 251 4.78 4.08 15.16
N VAL A 252 3.84 5.03 15.15
CA VAL A 252 3.84 6.19 16.05
C VAL A 252 2.57 6.22 16.87
N THR A 253 2.69 6.23 18.19
CA THR A 253 1.53 6.36 19.08
C THR A 253 0.89 7.74 18.90
N GLY A 254 -0.43 7.79 18.86
CA GLY A 254 -1.16 9.05 18.87
C GLY A 254 -2.46 8.94 19.65
N ILE A 255 -3.09 10.09 19.86
CA ILE A 255 -4.40 10.20 20.51
C ILE A 255 -5.43 10.47 19.43
N VAL A 256 -6.54 9.73 19.47
CA VAL A 256 -7.70 9.95 18.60
C VAL A 256 -8.70 10.89 19.27
N GLU A 257 -8.98 12.01 18.62
CA GLU A 257 -10.07 12.93 18.96
C GLU A 257 -11.25 12.67 18.01
N LEU A 258 -12.30 12.05 18.55
CA LEU A 258 -13.55 11.80 17.82
C LEU A 258 -14.36 13.10 17.61
N PRO A 259 -15.17 13.20 16.55
CA PRO A 259 -16.06 14.34 16.32
C PRO A 259 -17.04 14.58 17.47
N GLU A 260 -17.55 15.80 17.56
CA GLU A 260 -18.64 16.11 18.50
C GLU A 260 -19.86 15.21 18.24
N GLY A 261 -20.47 14.73 19.33
CA GLY A 261 -21.60 13.80 19.27
C GLY A 261 -21.23 12.32 19.06
N VAL A 262 -19.99 11.98 18.70
CA VAL A 262 -19.54 10.59 18.56
C VAL A 262 -18.85 10.12 19.84
N GLU A 263 -19.48 9.19 20.57
CA GLU A 263 -18.93 8.65 21.82
C GLU A 263 -18.14 7.36 21.64
N MET A 264 -18.53 6.55 20.65
CA MET A 264 -17.93 5.26 20.34
C MET A 264 -17.89 5.02 18.83
N VAL A 265 -16.94 4.20 18.40
CA VAL A 265 -16.81 3.73 17.02
C VAL A 265 -16.82 2.21 17.02
N MET A 266 -17.70 1.61 16.22
CA MET A 266 -17.86 0.16 16.12
C MET A 266 -16.90 -0.41 15.07
N PRO A 267 -16.46 -1.68 15.23
CA PRO A 267 -15.81 -2.42 14.15
C PRO A 267 -16.71 -2.43 12.89
N GLY A 268 -16.17 -2.05 11.74
CA GLY A 268 -16.89 -1.88 10.47
C GLY A 268 -17.31 -0.45 10.13
N ASP A 269 -17.15 0.51 11.06
CA ASP A 269 -17.51 1.90 10.81
C ASP A 269 -16.46 2.63 9.97
N ASN A 270 -16.92 3.62 9.19
CA ASN A 270 -16.08 4.68 8.65
C ASN A 270 -16.23 5.91 9.56
N VAL A 271 -15.11 6.42 10.05
CA VAL A 271 -15.08 7.58 10.96
C VAL A 271 -14.07 8.61 10.47
N THR A 272 -14.47 9.88 10.53
CA THR A 272 -13.51 10.99 10.45
C THR A 272 -13.04 11.33 11.86
N PHE A 273 -11.73 11.44 12.09
CA PHE A 273 -11.21 11.90 13.37
C PHE A 273 -9.98 12.78 13.20
N ARG A 274 -9.59 13.45 14.30
CA ARG A 274 -8.30 14.14 14.40
C ARG A 274 -7.30 13.29 15.17
N GLY A 275 -6.10 13.14 14.61
CA GLY A 275 -4.97 12.49 15.27
C GLY A 275 -4.01 13.52 15.85
N ASP A 276 -3.49 13.25 17.05
CA ASP A 276 -2.38 13.98 17.69
C ASP A 276 -1.25 12.99 18.00
N LEU A 277 -0.16 13.02 17.24
CA LEU A 277 0.98 12.11 17.35
C LEU A 277 1.94 12.56 18.44
N ILE A 278 2.49 11.60 19.20
CA ILE A 278 3.51 11.90 20.22
C ILE A 278 4.86 12.30 19.61
N THR A 279 5.04 12.03 18.32
CA THR A 279 6.29 12.24 17.59
C THR A 279 5.95 12.78 16.19
N PRO A 280 6.65 13.83 15.72
CA PRO A 280 6.41 14.39 14.41
C PRO A 280 6.72 13.41 13.28
N ILE A 281 5.89 13.36 12.25
CA ILE A 281 6.09 12.54 11.04
C ILE A 281 6.00 13.40 9.79
N ALA A 282 6.85 13.11 8.80
CA ALA A 282 6.78 13.74 7.50
C ALA A 282 5.44 13.40 6.83
N MET A 283 4.55 14.38 6.73
CA MET A 283 3.15 14.16 6.38
C MET A 283 2.67 15.19 5.36
N GLU A 284 1.75 14.76 4.52
CA GLU A 284 1.04 15.60 3.57
C GLU A 284 -0.38 15.05 3.38
N LYS A 285 -1.22 15.83 2.71
CA LYS A 285 -2.57 15.39 2.33
C LYS A 285 -2.49 14.09 1.53
N GLU A 286 -3.47 13.22 1.71
CA GLU A 286 -3.61 11.92 1.02
C GLU A 286 -2.58 10.86 1.44
N LEU A 287 -1.76 11.14 2.46
CA LEU A 287 -0.91 10.11 3.06
C LEU A 287 -1.78 9.02 3.70
N ARG A 288 -1.63 7.79 3.20
CA ARG A 288 -2.27 6.60 3.76
C ARG A 288 -1.51 6.10 4.99
N PHE A 289 -2.24 5.54 5.94
CA PHE A 289 -1.69 4.93 7.16
C PHE A 289 -2.55 3.77 7.64
N ALA A 290 -1.99 2.92 8.49
CA ALA A 290 -2.75 1.88 9.19
C ALA A 290 -2.86 2.21 10.68
N VAL A 291 -4.01 1.91 11.28
CA VAL A 291 -4.21 1.98 12.74
C VAL A 291 -3.92 0.60 13.31
N ARG A 292 -3.03 0.52 14.31
CA ARG A 292 -2.52 -0.74 14.86
C ARG A 292 -2.59 -0.78 16.39
N GLU A 293 -2.82 -1.98 16.90
CA GLU A 293 -2.80 -2.33 18.32
C GLU A 293 -1.94 -3.57 18.53
N GLY A 294 -0.86 -3.45 19.32
CA GLY A 294 0.06 -4.57 19.58
C GLY A 294 0.59 -5.19 18.29
N GLY A 295 0.88 -4.37 17.27
CA GLY A 295 1.33 -4.80 15.95
C GLY A 295 0.24 -5.38 15.02
N LYS A 296 -1.01 -5.49 15.46
CA LYS A 296 -2.14 -5.91 14.61
C LYS A 296 -2.84 -4.70 14.01
N THR A 297 -3.07 -4.72 12.70
CA THR A 297 -3.90 -3.71 12.04
C THR A 297 -5.36 -3.87 12.45
N VAL A 298 -5.97 -2.76 12.88
CA VAL A 298 -7.36 -2.65 13.33
C VAL A 298 -8.14 -1.58 12.56
N GLY A 299 -7.47 -0.81 11.70
CA GLY A 299 -8.08 0.16 10.82
C GLY A 299 -7.14 0.61 9.71
N ALA A 300 -7.69 1.22 8.68
CA ALA A 300 -6.95 1.81 7.56
C ALA A 300 -7.45 3.23 7.33
N GLY A 301 -6.54 4.17 7.13
CA GLY A 301 -6.86 5.59 7.09
C GLY A 301 -6.10 6.36 6.04
N ILE A 302 -6.63 7.54 5.72
CA ILE A 302 -6.01 8.51 4.84
C ILE A 302 -6.05 9.90 5.48
N VAL A 303 -4.93 10.63 5.42
CA VAL A 303 -4.85 12.01 5.89
C VAL A 303 -5.64 12.90 4.94
N THR A 304 -6.69 13.56 5.43
CA THR A 304 -7.53 14.47 4.64
C THR A 304 -7.07 15.91 4.71
N GLU A 305 -6.43 16.30 5.83
CA GLU A 305 -5.92 17.65 6.07
C GLU A 305 -4.82 17.63 7.13
N VAL A 306 -3.78 18.45 6.96
CA VAL A 306 -2.76 18.73 7.99
C VAL A 306 -3.14 20.04 8.69
N ILE A 307 -3.17 20.06 10.02
CA ILE A 307 -3.85 21.12 10.80
C ILE A 307 -2.87 22.21 11.29
N GLU A 308 -1.58 22.14 10.94
CA GLU A 308 -0.53 23.04 11.45
C GLU A 308 0.39 23.61 10.37
#